data_AF-G1K9P8-F1
#
_entry.id   AF-G1K9P8-F1
#
_cell.length_a   1.000
_cell.length_b   1.000
_cell.length_c   1.000
_cell.angle_alpha   90.00
_cell.angle_beta   90.00
_cell.angle_gamma   90.00
#
_symmetry.space_group_name_H-M   'P 1'
#
loop_
_entity.id
_entity.type
_entity.pdbx_description
1 polymer ?
#
loop_
_entity_poly.entity_id
_entity_poly.type
_entity_poly.pdbx_seq_one_letter_code
_entity_poly.pdbx_strand_id
1 'polypeptide(L)'
;MCFPLYSEACLQFSQIYPVVCVPSSFFIGDNGVPLEVIAGSVSAEELIARIHKVKQVRVGSISGIFLRFSFSKFRVTQKLEERREEKKKEEQQKEIKKEIERRKTGKDMLDYKRKQEEELTKRILEERNREKAEDKAARERIKQQIALDRAERAARFARSKEEADAAKAAALQAKQAEMEARKEASQRERSAIARIQFRLPDGSSFTNSFPSDAPLEEARQFAAQTVGNTYGNFSLATMFPRREFTKEDYGKKLLDLELAPSASVVLLPAGRPATAVVQSSSGDFWQFLGTILYPLIAVWRFISNFLFTSPPPPQPPPVGRHQQEHASANTSSNAAEPSRQAVRKRVLEKRSEEFKKEGKIYRLRTQDDGDDDNNTWNGNSTQQM
;
A
#
# COMPACT_ATOMS: atom_id res chain seq x y z
N MET A 1 -128.08 -1.37 -54.56
CA MET A 1 -128.87 -2.11 -53.54
C MET A 1 -129.82 -1.12 -52.90
N CYS A 2 -131.12 -1.24 -53.14
CA CYS A 2 -132.12 -0.39 -52.49
C CYS A 2 -132.58 -1.10 -51.21
N PHE A 3 -132.21 -0.55 -50.06
CA PHE A 3 -132.76 -1.01 -48.79
C PHE A 3 -134.09 -0.30 -48.52
N PRO A 4 -135.10 -0.98 -47.97
CA PRO A 4 -136.30 -0.32 -47.50
C PRO A 4 -135.94 0.69 -46.40
N LEU A 5 -136.51 1.90 -46.51
CA LEU A 5 -136.34 2.97 -45.52
C LEU A 5 -136.73 2.41 -44.13
N TYR A 6 -135.83 2.57 -43.15
CA TYR A 6 -135.93 2.05 -41.77
C TYR A 6 -135.49 0.58 -41.51
N SER A 7 -134.73 -0.04 -42.42
CA SER A 7 -133.95 -1.25 -42.10
C SER A 7 -132.68 -0.92 -41.28
N GLU A 8 -132.30 -1.78 -40.32
CA GLU A 8 -131.11 -1.60 -39.48
C GLU A 8 -129.81 -1.50 -40.32
N ALA A 9 -129.75 -2.20 -41.45
CA ALA A 9 -128.65 -2.12 -42.41
C ALA A 9 -128.56 -0.74 -43.09
N CYS A 10 -129.69 -0.06 -43.32
CA CYS A 10 -129.72 1.31 -43.88
C CYS A 10 -129.21 2.33 -42.86
N LEU A 11 -129.53 2.15 -41.58
CA LEU A 11 -129.04 3.01 -40.49
C LEU A 11 -127.53 2.85 -40.28
N GLN A 12 -127.01 1.62 -40.27
CA GLN A 12 -125.56 1.39 -40.20
C GLN A 12 -124.82 1.98 -41.41
N PHE A 13 -125.38 1.88 -42.62
CA PHE A 13 -124.75 2.44 -43.82
C PHE A 13 -124.75 3.99 -43.83
N SER A 14 -125.80 4.62 -43.27
CA SER A 14 -125.92 6.09 -43.16
C SER A 14 -124.97 6.74 -42.14
N GLN A 15 -124.43 5.96 -41.19
CA GLN A 15 -123.43 6.46 -40.24
C GLN A 15 -122.03 6.60 -40.86
N ILE A 16 -121.75 5.90 -41.96
CA ILE A 16 -120.43 5.88 -42.60
C ILE A 16 -120.42 6.73 -43.88
N TYR A 17 -121.55 6.85 -44.57
CA TYR A 17 -121.69 7.69 -45.77
C TYR A 17 -122.89 8.63 -45.65
N PRO A 18 -122.70 9.96 -45.75
CA PRO A 18 -123.80 10.92 -45.65
C PRO A 18 -124.79 10.69 -46.81
N VAL A 19 -126.07 10.56 -46.48
CA VAL A 19 -127.14 10.29 -47.44
C VAL A 19 -127.22 11.44 -48.46
N VAL A 20 -126.87 11.15 -49.71
CA VAL A 20 -126.91 12.13 -50.81
C VAL A 20 -128.33 12.19 -51.35
N CYS A 21 -129.02 13.33 -51.16
CA CYS A 21 -130.34 13.58 -51.75
C CYS A 21 -130.19 13.81 -53.27
N VAL A 22 -130.75 12.91 -54.08
CA VAL A 22 -130.75 12.97 -55.55
C VAL A 22 -132.20 13.08 -56.05
N PRO A 23 -132.52 13.99 -56.99
CA PRO A 23 -131.63 14.92 -57.70
C PRO A 23 -131.24 16.15 -56.86
N SER A 24 -130.06 16.73 -57.10
CA SER A 24 -129.63 18.02 -56.52
C SER A 24 -129.01 18.93 -57.59
N SER A 25 -129.23 20.24 -57.46
CA SER A 25 -128.74 21.27 -58.39
C SER A 25 -127.85 22.27 -57.64
N PHE A 26 -126.66 22.55 -58.18
CA PHE A 26 -125.67 23.43 -57.58
C PHE A 26 -125.44 24.66 -58.48
N PHE A 27 -125.45 25.86 -57.90
CA PHE A 27 -125.01 27.09 -58.56
C PHE A 27 -123.63 27.46 -58.05
N ILE A 28 -122.61 27.37 -58.90
CA ILE A 28 -121.20 27.59 -58.54
C ILE A 28 -120.73 28.90 -59.17
N GLY A 29 -120.10 29.77 -58.37
CA GLY A 29 -119.51 31.02 -58.85
C GLY A 29 -118.14 30.82 -59.50
N ASP A 30 -117.66 31.80 -60.26
CA ASP A 30 -116.40 31.77 -61.02
C ASP A 30 -115.14 31.48 -60.16
N ASN A 31 -115.25 31.61 -58.83
CA ASN A 31 -114.22 31.26 -57.85
C ASN A 31 -114.27 29.78 -57.41
N GLY A 32 -115.11 28.95 -58.01
CA GLY A 32 -115.25 27.52 -57.69
C GLY A 32 -116.00 27.23 -56.39
N VAL A 33 -116.59 28.25 -55.75
CA VAL A 33 -117.33 28.10 -54.48
C VAL A 33 -118.84 28.01 -54.78
N PRO A 34 -119.58 27.04 -54.19
CA PRO A 34 -121.03 26.94 -54.37
C PRO A 34 -121.73 28.13 -53.71
N LEU A 35 -122.51 28.87 -54.49
CA LEU A 35 -123.28 30.04 -54.06
C LEU A 35 -124.65 29.63 -53.51
N GLU A 36 -125.28 28.61 -54.11
CA GLU A 36 -126.56 28.05 -53.65
C GLU A 36 -126.67 26.56 -54.03
N VAL A 37 -127.25 25.75 -53.15
CA VAL A 37 -127.43 24.30 -53.35
C VAL A 37 -128.89 23.94 -53.12
N ILE A 38 -129.51 23.26 -54.08
CA ILE A 38 -130.89 22.79 -54.04
C ILE A 38 -130.86 21.27 -53.98
N ALA A 39 -131.45 20.67 -52.95
CA ALA A 39 -131.58 19.23 -52.81
C ALA A 39 -133.05 18.81 -53.03
N GLY A 40 -133.28 17.83 -53.92
CA GLY A 40 -134.59 17.34 -54.32
C GLY A 40 -135.08 17.91 -55.66
N SER A 41 -136.26 17.45 -56.10
CA SER A 41 -136.94 17.99 -57.29
C SER A 41 -137.66 19.30 -56.94
N VAL A 42 -137.41 20.36 -57.70
CA VAL A 42 -138.03 21.69 -57.53
C VAL A 42 -138.80 22.05 -58.80
N SER A 43 -139.89 22.83 -58.67
CA SER A 43 -140.68 23.30 -59.82
C SER A 43 -139.87 24.30 -60.66
N ALA A 44 -140.17 24.37 -61.96
CA ALA A 44 -139.42 25.21 -62.90
C ALA A 44 -139.42 26.70 -62.51
N GLU A 45 -140.52 27.19 -61.94
CA GLU A 45 -140.68 28.60 -61.54
C GLU A 45 -139.77 28.96 -60.36
N GLU A 46 -139.66 28.10 -59.35
CA GLU A 46 -138.82 28.34 -58.18
C GLU A 46 -137.33 28.29 -58.53
N LEU A 47 -136.94 27.41 -59.47
CA LEU A 47 -135.56 27.34 -59.96
C LEU A 47 -135.14 28.65 -60.65
N ILE A 48 -136.01 29.24 -61.47
CA ILE A 48 -135.74 30.50 -62.18
C ILE A 48 -135.60 31.67 -61.19
N ALA A 49 -136.43 31.72 -60.15
CA ALA A 49 -136.35 32.76 -59.12
C ALA A 49 -134.99 32.74 -58.39
N ARG A 50 -134.48 31.55 -58.06
CA ARG A 50 -133.16 31.40 -57.39
C ARG A 50 -132.00 31.81 -58.30
N ILE A 51 -132.06 31.51 -59.59
CA ILE A 51 -131.06 31.97 -60.56
C ILE A 51 -130.96 33.51 -60.59
N HIS A 52 -132.10 34.21 -60.55
CA HIS A 52 -132.11 35.68 -60.51
C HIS A 52 -131.49 36.26 -59.24
N LYS A 53 -131.71 35.62 -58.09
CA LYS A 53 -131.15 36.03 -56.80
C LYS A 53 -129.62 35.96 -56.80
N VAL A 54 -129.04 34.87 -57.30
CA VAL A 54 -127.58 34.69 -57.33
C VAL A 54 -126.88 35.73 -58.21
N LYS A 55 -127.54 36.22 -59.27
CA LYS A 55 -126.98 37.30 -60.13
C LYS A 55 -126.85 38.66 -59.43
N GLN A 56 -127.71 39.00 -58.46
CA GLN A 56 -127.69 40.32 -57.80
C GLN A 56 -126.58 40.48 -56.74
N VAL A 57 -126.05 39.39 -56.17
CA VAL A 57 -125.06 39.45 -55.08
C VAL A 57 -123.66 39.86 -55.55
N ARG A 58 -123.38 39.86 -56.87
CA ARG A 58 -122.03 40.11 -57.43
C ARG A 58 -121.63 41.61 -57.51
N VAL A 59 -122.48 42.58 -57.12
CA VAL A 59 -122.24 44.01 -57.41
C VAL A 59 -121.85 44.87 -56.20
N GLY A 60 -121.68 44.33 -54.98
CA GLY A 60 -121.43 45.16 -53.79
C GLY A 60 -120.29 44.74 -52.86
N SER A 61 -119.21 45.55 -52.81
CA SER A 61 -118.33 45.82 -51.65
C SER A 61 -116.98 45.09 -51.53
N ILE A 62 -115.88 45.83 -51.83
CA ILE A 62 -114.49 45.52 -51.44
C ILE A 62 -113.76 46.84 -51.11
N SER A 63 -113.50 47.16 -49.82
CA SER A 63 -112.30 47.90 -49.36
C SER A 63 -112.32 48.16 -47.83
N GLY A 64 -111.51 47.46 -47.02
CA GLY A 64 -111.35 47.87 -45.60
C GLY A 64 -110.50 47.00 -44.66
N ILE A 65 -110.21 45.74 -44.99
CA ILE A 65 -109.64 44.78 -44.00
C ILE A 65 -108.10 44.63 -44.06
N PHE A 66 -107.41 45.23 -45.03
CA PHE A 66 -106.01 44.92 -45.33
C PHE A 66 -104.97 45.55 -44.37
N LEU A 67 -105.27 46.63 -43.63
CA LEU A 67 -104.22 47.42 -42.96
C LEU A 67 -103.86 46.96 -41.52
N ARG A 68 -104.71 46.19 -40.82
CA ARG A 68 -104.52 45.87 -39.38
C ARG A 68 -103.69 44.61 -39.11
N PHE A 69 -103.48 43.75 -40.11
CA PHE A 69 -102.85 42.43 -39.93
C PHE A 69 -101.31 42.44 -40.07
N SER A 70 -100.74 43.46 -40.70
CA SER A 70 -99.30 43.52 -41.01
C SER A 70 -98.41 43.87 -39.80
N PHE A 71 -98.90 44.71 -38.88
CA PHE A 71 -98.07 45.26 -37.79
C PHE A 71 -97.86 44.30 -36.60
N SER A 72 -98.82 43.41 -36.33
CA SER A 72 -98.73 42.42 -35.24
C SER A 72 -97.74 41.30 -35.55
N LYS A 73 -97.61 40.93 -36.84
CA LYS A 73 -96.74 39.84 -37.29
C LYS A 73 -95.25 40.17 -37.09
N PHE A 74 -94.86 41.44 -37.23
CA PHE A 74 -93.46 41.88 -37.16
C PHE A 74 -92.87 41.92 -35.73
N ARG A 75 -93.67 42.29 -34.71
CA ARG A 75 -93.19 42.34 -33.31
C ARG A 75 -93.02 40.97 -32.66
N VAL A 76 -93.82 40.00 -33.11
CA VAL A 76 -93.76 38.62 -32.61
C VAL A 76 -92.56 37.88 -33.21
N THR A 77 -92.25 38.11 -34.49
CA THR A 77 -91.08 37.49 -35.15
C THR A 77 -89.76 37.98 -34.56
N GLN A 78 -89.64 39.29 -34.29
CA GLN A 78 -88.40 39.89 -33.76
C GLN A 78 -88.03 39.35 -32.36
N LYS A 79 -89.00 39.26 -31.43
CA LYS A 79 -88.77 38.68 -30.09
C LYS A 79 -88.50 37.16 -30.12
N LEU A 80 -89.00 36.47 -31.14
CA LEU A 80 -88.75 35.04 -31.31
C LEU A 80 -87.32 34.78 -31.81
N GLU A 81 -86.79 35.66 -32.66
CA GLU A 81 -85.43 35.61 -33.19
C GLU A 81 -84.40 35.94 -32.11
N GLU A 82 -84.60 36.98 -31.30
CA GLU A 82 -83.69 37.36 -30.22
C GLU A 82 -83.53 36.23 -29.18
N ARG A 83 -84.64 35.59 -28.77
CA ARG A 83 -84.59 34.39 -27.91
C ARG A 83 -83.95 33.17 -28.58
N ARG A 84 -84.02 33.05 -29.91
CA ARG A 84 -83.35 31.97 -30.64
C ARG A 84 -81.85 32.22 -30.71
N GLU A 85 -81.42 33.46 -30.88
CA GLU A 85 -80.00 33.82 -30.90
C GLU A 85 -79.33 33.69 -29.53
N GLU A 86 -80.00 34.10 -28.44
CA GLU A 86 -79.49 33.89 -27.07
C GLU A 86 -79.33 32.41 -26.75
N LYS A 87 -80.34 31.58 -27.08
CA LYS A 87 -80.24 30.12 -26.92
C LYS A 87 -79.09 29.54 -27.72
N LYS A 88 -78.88 30.01 -28.96
CA LYS A 88 -77.78 29.54 -29.83
C LYS A 88 -76.41 29.93 -29.28
N LYS A 89 -76.26 31.14 -28.71
CA LYS A 89 -75.02 31.58 -28.05
C LYS A 89 -74.77 30.82 -26.75
N GLU A 90 -75.80 30.54 -25.98
CA GLU A 90 -75.70 29.77 -24.73
C GLU A 90 -75.38 28.29 -25.00
N GLU A 91 -75.96 27.71 -26.05
CA GLU A 91 -75.61 26.37 -26.56
C GLU A 91 -74.17 26.31 -27.05
N GLN A 92 -73.72 27.29 -27.85
CA GLN A 92 -72.32 27.38 -28.28
C GLN A 92 -71.35 27.54 -27.10
N GLN A 93 -71.69 28.35 -26.09
CA GLN A 93 -70.87 28.46 -24.89
C GLN A 93 -70.87 27.17 -24.07
N LYS A 94 -71.99 26.44 -23.99
CA LYS A 94 -72.05 25.12 -23.33
C LYS A 94 -71.22 24.09 -24.10
N GLU A 95 -71.21 24.13 -25.42
CA GLU A 95 -70.38 23.25 -26.26
C GLU A 95 -68.88 23.56 -26.11
N ILE A 96 -68.50 24.84 -26.15
CA ILE A 96 -67.11 25.27 -25.94
C ILE A 96 -66.64 24.91 -24.52
N LYS A 97 -67.47 25.14 -23.49
CA LYS A 97 -67.15 24.76 -22.11
C LYS A 97 -66.99 23.24 -21.95
N LYS A 98 -67.88 22.44 -22.54
CA LYS A 98 -67.77 20.97 -22.54
C LYS A 98 -66.52 20.48 -23.28
N GLU A 99 -66.17 21.09 -24.41
CA GLU A 99 -64.96 20.71 -25.14
C GLU A 99 -63.68 21.11 -24.40
N ILE A 100 -63.66 22.26 -23.71
CA ILE A 100 -62.55 22.66 -22.83
C ILE A 100 -62.45 21.71 -21.63
N GLU A 101 -63.56 21.34 -21.00
CA GLU A 101 -63.59 20.43 -19.85
C GLU A 101 -63.12 19.03 -20.22
N ARG A 102 -63.48 18.54 -21.41
CA ARG A 102 -62.97 17.28 -21.98
C ARG A 102 -61.46 17.33 -22.25
N ARG A 103 -60.96 18.44 -22.81
CA ARG A 103 -59.51 18.64 -23.04
C ARG A 103 -58.74 18.78 -21.74
N LYS A 104 -59.32 19.47 -20.76
CA LYS A 104 -58.74 19.70 -19.44
C LYS A 104 -58.65 18.39 -18.67
N THR A 105 -59.71 17.59 -18.61
CA THR A 105 -59.68 16.24 -18.00
C THR A 105 -58.67 15.32 -18.69
N GLY A 106 -58.58 15.33 -20.02
CA GLY A 106 -57.56 14.57 -20.74
C GLY A 106 -56.13 15.01 -20.42
N LYS A 107 -55.89 16.32 -20.31
CA LYS A 107 -54.59 16.89 -19.97
C LYS A 107 -54.22 16.65 -18.51
N ASP A 108 -55.15 16.84 -17.59
CA ASP A 108 -54.98 16.60 -16.16
C ASP A 108 -54.69 15.11 -15.88
N MET A 109 -55.33 14.19 -16.62
CA MET A 109 -55.04 12.75 -16.52
C MET A 109 -53.64 12.41 -17.03
N LEU A 110 -53.19 13.03 -18.13
CA LEU A 110 -51.84 12.87 -18.68
C LEU A 110 -50.78 13.45 -17.73
N ASP A 111 -51.01 14.63 -17.19
CA ASP A 111 -50.10 15.31 -16.27
C ASP A 111 -50.03 14.58 -14.91
N TYR A 112 -51.15 14.01 -14.44
CA TYR A 112 -51.16 13.14 -13.26
C TYR A 112 -50.34 11.86 -13.48
N LYS A 113 -50.51 11.21 -14.64
CA LYS A 113 -49.73 10.01 -14.99
C LYS A 113 -48.24 10.32 -15.11
N ARG A 114 -47.86 11.42 -15.76
CA ARG A 114 -46.47 11.88 -15.86
C ARG A 114 -45.85 12.18 -14.49
N LYS A 115 -46.59 12.84 -13.60
CA LYS A 115 -46.14 13.10 -12.22
C LYS A 115 -45.91 11.82 -11.41
N GLN A 116 -46.77 10.81 -11.57
CA GLN A 116 -46.57 9.51 -10.92
C GLN A 116 -45.29 8.83 -11.42
N GLU A 117 -45.03 8.84 -12.73
CA GLU A 117 -43.80 8.29 -13.32
C GLU A 117 -42.54 9.08 -12.88
N GLU A 118 -42.61 10.41 -12.82
CA GLU A 118 -41.53 11.28 -12.32
C GLU A 118 -41.25 11.06 -10.82
N GLU A 119 -42.27 10.87 -9.99
CA GLU A 119 -42.09 10.59 -8.55
C GLU A 119 -41.47 9.20 -8.33
N LEU A 120 -41.91 8.18 -9.08
CA LEU A 120 -41.33 6.84 -8.99
C LEU A 120 -39.86 6.85 -9.44
N THR A 121 -39.55 7.49 -10.57
CA THR A 121 -38.17 7.61 -11.05
C THR A 121 -37.29 8.41 -10.10
N LYS A 122 -37.83 9.48 -9.49
CA LYS A 122 -37.11 10.26 -8.48
C LYS A 122 -36.79 9.44 -7.23
N ARG A 123 -37.75 8.65 -6.72
CA ARG A 123 -37.53 7.77 -5.55
C ARG A 123 -36.48 6.71 -5.84
N ILE A 124 -36.53 6.08 -7.01
CA ILE A 124 -35.52 5.09 -7.44
C ILE A 124 -34.13 5.73 -7.53
N LEU A 125 -34.02 6.96 -8.05
CA LEU A 125 -32.74 7.67 -8.14
C LEU A 125 -32.19 8.07 -6.78
N GLU A 126 -33.06 8.52 -5.87
CA GLU A 126 -32.69 8.90 -4.50
C GLU A 126 -32.21 7.69 -3.69
N GLU A 127 -32.89 6.54 -3.79
CA GLU A 127 -32.43 5.28 -3.20
C GLU A 127 -31.08 4.85 -3.78
N ARG A 128 -30.93 4.88 -5.11
CA ARG A 128 -29.64 4.57 -5.76
C ARG A 128 -28.52 5.49 -5.31
N ASN A 129 -28.78 6.78 -5.11
CA ASN A 129 -27.77 7.73 -4.66
C ASN A 129 -27.44 7.53 -3.17
N ARG A 130 -28.44 7.21 -2.35
CA ARG A 130 -28.25 6.91 -0.93
C ARG A 130 -27.44 5.63 -0.73
N GLU A 131 -27.81 4.54 -1.43
CA GLU A 131 -27.04 3.29 -1.43
C GLU A 131 -25.60 3.50 -1.91
N LYS A 132 -25.40 4.28 -2.99
CA LYS A 132 -24.05 4.64 -3.47
C LYS A 132 -23.24 5.42 -2.44
N ALA A 133 -23.86 6.35 -1.71
CA ALA A 133 -23.18 7.14 -0.69
C ALA A 133 -22.80 6.26 0.52
N GLU A 134 -23.68 5.36 0.93
CA GLU A 134 -23.43 4.41 2.02
C GLU A 134 -22.34 3.39 1.65
N ASP A 135 -22.37 2.83 0.43
CA ASP A 135 -21.33 1.92 -0.07
C ASP A 135 -19.98 2.64 -0.22
N LYS A 136 -19.97 3.88 -0.71
CA LYS A 136 -18.75 4.70 -0.77
C LYS A 136 -18.19 4.98 0.62
N ALA A 137 -19.03 5.36 1.58
CA ALA A 137 -18.61 5.59 2.96
C ALA A 137 -18.07 4.31 3.62
N ALA A 138 -18.68 3.15 3.34
CA ALA A 138 -18.19 1.86 3.84
C ALA A 138 -16.82 1.49 3.23
N ARG A 139 -16.67 1.65 1.90
CA ARG A 139 -15.39 1.43 1.21
C ARG A 139 -14.30 2.36 1.71
N GLU A 140 -14.61 3.63 1.97
CA GLU A 140 -13.66 4.60 2.51
C GLU A 140 -13.20 4.22 3.92
N ARG A 141 -14.11 3.77 4.79
CA ARG A 141 -13.75 3.26 6.13
C ARG A 141 -12.83 2.04 6.05
N ILE A 142 -13.15 1.08 5.20
CA ILE A 142 -12.30 -0.11 4.98
C ILE A 142 -10.94 0.30 4.41
N LYS A 143 -10.91 1.20 3.43
CA LYS A 143 -9.67 1.71 2.82
C LYS A 143 -8.79 2.41 3.86
N GLN A 144 -9.37 3.23 4.73
CA GLN A 144 -8.65 3.87 5.84
C GLN A 144 -8.10 2.84 6.83
N GLN A 145 -8.90 1.83 7.20
CA GLN A 145 -8.45 0.77 8.10
C GLN A 145 -7.28 -0.03 7.50
N ILE A 146 -7.34 -0.36 6.20
CA ILE A 146 -6.25 -1.03 5.47
C ILE A 146 -5.01 -0.13 5.41
N ALA A 147 -5.18 1.17 5.16
CA ALA A 147 -4.08 2.12 5.14
C ALA A 147 -3.38 2.22 6.51
N LEU A 148 -4.16 2.24 7.60
CA LEU A 148 -3.64 2.23 8.96
C LEU A 148 -2.91 0.92 9.30
N ASP A 149 -3.50 -0.25 9.01
CA ASP A 149 -2.83 -1.55 9.25
C ASP A 149 -1.54 -1.68 8.43
N ARG A 150 -1.56 -1.21 7.17
CA ARG A 150 -0.37 -1.20 6.31
C ARG A 150 0.71 -0.24 6.83
N ALA A 151 0.33 0.94 7.28
CA ALA A 151 1.25 1.90 7.87
C ALA A 151 1.84 1.39 9.20
N GLU A 152 1.03 0.79 10.08
CA GLU A 152 1.50 0.21 11.33
C GLU A 152 2.47 -0.94 11.06
N ARG A 153 2.14 -1.86 10.14
CA ARG A 153 3.00 -2.98 9.78
C ARG A 153 4.33 -2.49 9.18
N ALA A 154 4.28 -1.48 8.31
CA ALA A 154 5.49 -0.88 7.75
C ALA A 154 6.35 -0.19 8.83
N ALA A 155 5.74 0.56 9.75
CA ALA A 155 6.44 1.23 10.84
C ALA A 155 7.06 0.23 11.82
N ARG A 156 6.38 -0.87 12.17
CA ARG A 156 6.95 -1.94 13.00
C ARG A 156 8.12 -2.63 12.33
N PHE A 157 8.02 -2.90 11.03
CA PHE A 157 9.13 -3.50 10.28
C PHE A 157 10.32 -2.54 10.17
N ALA A 158 10.08 -1.24 9.94
CA ALA A 158 11.13 -0.22 9.92
C ALA A 158 11.83 -0.12 11.29
N ARG A 159 11.07 -0.03 12.39
CA ARG A 159 11.63 -0.02 13.75
C ARG A 159 12.44 -1.27 14.07
N SER A 160 11.91 -2.46 13.78
CA SER A 160 12.63 -3.72 14.02
C SER A 160 13.92 -3.81 13.18
N LYS A 161 13.89 -3.29 11.95
CA LYS A 161 15.09 -3.23 11.09
C LYS A 161 16.12 -2.24 11.64
N GLU A 162 15.69 -1.04 12.05
CA GLU A 162 16.55 -0.04 12.68
C GLU A 162 17.16 -0.56 13.99
N GLU A 163 16.38 -1.22 14.84
CA GLU A 163 16.86 -1.87 16.07
C GLU A 163 17.86 -2.99 15.78
N ALA A 164 17.60 -3.83 14.76
CA ALA A 164 18.52 -4.88 14.36
C ALA A 164 19.82 -4.33 13.77
N ASP A 165 19.76 -3.27 12.97
CA ASP A 165 20.94 -2.63 12.39
C ASP A 165 21.73 -1.85 13.46
N ALA A 166 21.05 -1.19 14.41
CA ALA A 166 21.68 -0.57 15.58
C ALA A 166 22.35 -1.61 16.50
N ALA A 167 21.70 -2.75 16.76
CA ALA A 167 22.27 -3.85 17.53
C ALA A 167 23.50 -4.46 16.84
N LYS A 168 23.48 -4.62 15.51
CA LYS A 168 24.65 -5.06 14.73
C LYS A 168 25.78 -4.04 14.78
N ALA A 169 25.48 -2.74 14.66
CA ALA A 169 26.47 -1.67 14.76
C ALA A 169 27.12 -1.63 16.16
N ALA A 170 26.31 -1.72 17.22
CA ALA A 170 26.80 -1.79 18.60
C ALA A 170 27.67 -3.05 18.84
N ALA A 171 27.28 -4.21 18.30
CA ALA A 171 28.07 -5.43 18.40
C ALA A 171 29.41 -5.34 17.64
N LEU A 172 29.44 -4.65 16.50
CA LEU A 172 30.69 -4.40 15.76
C LEU A 172 31.62 -3.46 16.54
N GLN A 173 31.09 -2.39 17.14
CA GLN A 173 31.86 -1.48 17.98
C GLN A 173 32.40 -2.18 19.23
N ALA A 174 31.59 -3.01 19.89
CA ALA A 174 32.03 -3.79 21.05
C ALA A 174 33.18 -4.75 20.68
N LYS A 175 33.08 -5.44 19.53
CA LYS A 175 34.17 -6.30 19.04
C LYS A 175 35.43 -5.52 18.68
N GLN A 176 35.30 -4.32 18.12
CA GLN A 176 36.44 -3.45 17.82
C GLN A 176 37.13 -3.01 19.11
N ALA A 177 36.37 -2.53 20.11
CA ALA A 177 36.89 -2.14 21.41
C ALA A 177 37.57 -3.31 22.15
N GLU A 178 37.00 -4.52 22.09
CA GLU A 178 37.62 -5.72 22.68
C GLU A 178 38.95 -6.07 21.98
N MET A 179 38.99 -5.98 20.64
CA MET A 179 40.20 -6.23 19.87
C MET A 179 41.29 -5.18 20.13
N GLU A 180 40.91 -3.92 20.32
CA GLU A 180 41.82 -2.83 20.70
C GLU A 180 42.36 -3.04 22.12
N ALA A 181 41.49 -3.31 23.10
CA ALA A 181 41.89 -3.61 24.47
C ALA A 181 42.84 -4.83 24.55
N ARG A 182 42.58 -5.88 23.75
CA ARG A 182 43.47 -7.05 23.67
C ARG A 182 44.82 -6.73 23.04
N LYS A 183 44.86 -5.86 22.03
CA LYS A 183 46.11 -5.39 21.42
C LYS A 183 46.91 -4.55 22.41
N GLU A 184 46.27 -3.62 23.12
CA GLU A 184 46.90 -2.79 24.15
C GLU A 184 47.44 -3.64 25.30
N ALA A 185 46.67 -4.62 25.79
CA ALA A 185 47.13 -5.54 26.82
C ALA A 185 48.37 -6.35 26.36
N SER A 186 48.35 -6.88 25.13
CA SER A 186 49.50 -7.61 24.57
C SER A 186 50.72 -6.70 24.35
N GLN A 187 50.52 -5.44 23.93
CA GLN A 187 51.60 -4.47 23.82
C GLN A 187 52.18 -4.12 25.19
N ARG A 188 51.34 -3.94 26.21
CA ARG A 188 51.76 -3.68 27.59
C ARG A 188 52.59 -4.82 28.17
N GLU A 189 52.16 -6.07 27.95
CA GLU A 189 52.91 -7.26 28.36
C GLU A 189 54.26 -7.36 27.63
N ARG A 190 54.29 -7.09 26.31
CA ARG A 190 55.55 -7.03 25.56
C ARG A 190 56.47 -5.93 26.05
N SER A 191 55.94 -4.76 26.40
CA SER A 191 56.72 -3.65 26.96
C SER A 191 57.10 -3.84 28.43
N ALA A 192 56.52 -4.81 29.14
CA ALA A 192 56.83 -5.07 30.55
C ALA A 192 58.26 -5.58 30.75
N ILE A 193 58.84 -6.21 29.72
CA ILE A 193 60.20 -6.75 29.71
C ILE A 193 60.99 -6.03 28.61
N ALA A 194 62.16 -5.53 28.94
CA ALA A 194 63.11 -4.94 28.01
C ALA A 194 64.23 -5.94 27.69
N ARG A 195 64.32 -6.37 26.42
CA ARG A 195 65.41 -7.23 25.94
C ARG A 195 66.55 -6.38 25.39
N ILE A 196 67.67 -6.34 26.09
CA ILE A 196 68.82 -5.48 25.73
C ILE A 196 69.92 -6.35 25.14
N GLN A 197 70.33 -6.02 23.91
CA GLN A 197 71.51 -6.58 23.25
C GLN A 197 72.69 -5.63 23.45
N PHE A 198 73.73 -6.10 24.14
CA PHE A 198 74.98 -5.40 24.34
C PHE A 198 75.97 -5.76 23.23
N ARG A 199 76.45 -4.76 22.51
CA ARG A 199 77.47 -4.90 21.46
C ARG A 199 78.82 -4.47 22.01
N LEU A 200 79.81 -5.34 21.91
CA LEU A 200 81.14 -5.10 22.43
C LEU A 200 82.07 -4.54 21.32
N PRO A 201 83.16 -3.85 21.68
CA PRO A 201 84.17 -3.39 20.73
C PRO A 201 84.89 -4.51 19.97
N ASP A 202 84.92 -5.73 20.53
CA ASP A 202 85.45 -6.94 19.88
C ASP A 202 84.52 -7.49 18.77
N GLY A 203 83.34 -6.88 18.58
CA GLY A 203 82.33 -7.29 17.61
C GLY A 203 81.37 -8.37 18.11
N SER A 204 81.63 -8.97 19.27
CA SER A 204 80.71 -9.91 19.92
C SER A 204 79.51 -9.19 20.53
N SER A 205 78.46 -9.94 20.83
CA SER A 205 77.30 -9.40 21.51
C SER A 205 76.63 -10.43 22.42
N PHE A 206 76.11 -9.97 23.55
CA PHE A 206 75.29 -10.79 24.43
C PHE A 206 73.96 -10.08 24.68
N THR A 207 72.92 -10.85 24.99
CA THR A 207 71.57 -10.35 25.18
C THR A 207 71.05 -10.80 26.54
N ASN A 208 70.39 -9.89 27.27
CA ASN A 208 69.69 -10.22 28.49
C ASN A 208 68.33 -9.51 28.54
N SER A 209 67.41 -10.05 29.31
CA SER A 209 66.07 -9.50 29.53
C SER A 209 65.99 -8.91 30.94
N PHE A 210 65.59 -7.65 31.03
CA PHE A 210 65.39 -6.91 32.27
C PHE A 210 63.93 -6.49 32.39
N PRO A 211 63.38 -6.33 33.61
CA PRO A 211 62.10 -5.67 33.80
C PRO A 211 62.15 -4.24 33.24
N SER A 212 61.08 -3.78 32.58
CA SER A 212 61.00 -2.41 32.04
C SER A 212 61.10 -1.31 33.10
N ASP A 213 60.69 -1.63 34.33
CA ASP A 213 60.80 -0.78 35.51
C ASP A 213 62.20 -0.75 36.13
N ALA A 214 63.11 -1.64 35.71
CA ALA A 214 64.47 -1.68 36.23
C ALA A 214 65.26 -0.44 35.77
N PRO A 215 66.18 0.08 36.62
CA PRO A 215 67.06 1.16 36.23
C PRO A 215 68.08 0.69 35.18
N LEU A 216 68.49 1.60 34.29
CA LEU A 216 69.54 1.31 33.31
C LEU A 216 70.87 0.88 33.97
N GLU A 217 71.11 1.30 35.22
CA GLU A 217 72.28 0.86 35.98
C GLU A 217 72.39 -0.67 36.11
N GLU A 218 71.28 -1.40 36.27
CA GLU A 218 71.29 -2.85 36.40
C GLU A 218 71.84 -3.52 35.12
N ALA A 219 71.44 -3.00 33.97
CA ALA A 219 71.96 -3.40 32.66
C ALA A 219 73.47 -3.13 32.53
N ARG A 220 73.96 -1.99 33.07
CA ARG A 220 75.40 -1.68 33.11
C ARG A 220 76.17 -2.61 34.04
N GLN A 221 75.64 -2.91 35.22
CA GLN A 221 76.27 -3.82 36.17
C GLN A 221 76.35 -5.25 35.59
N PHE A 222 75.29 -5.72 34.94
CA PHE A 222 75.30 -7.01 34.24
C PHE A 222 76.36 -7.04 33.13
N ALA A 223 76.46 -5.98 32.34
CA ALA A 223 77.50 -5.87 31.32
C ALA A 223 78.90 -5.89 31.95
N ALA A 224 79.11 -5.16 33.05
CA ALA A 224 80.39 -5.12 33.75
C ALA A 224 80.79 -6.50 34.32
N GLN A 225 79.84 -7.25 34.86
CA GLN A 225 80.07 -8.62 35.34
C GLN A 225 80.42 -9.57 34.19
N THR A 226 79.76 -9.43 33.05
CA THR A 226 79.96 -10.31 31.88
C THR A 226 81.32 -10.06 31.21
N VAL A 227 81.71 -8.79 31.06
CA VAL A 227 82.98 -8.42 30.41
C VAL A 227 84.17 -8.37 31.38
N GLY A 228 83.91 -8.36 32.69
CA GLY A 228 84.92 -8.20 33.73
C GLY A 228 85.73 -6.91 33.59
N ASN A 229 87.02 -6.98 33.92
CA ASN A 229 87.94 -5.84 33.83
C ASN A 229 88.53 -5.62 32.43
N THR A 230 88.02 -6.30 31.39
CA THR A 230 88.57 -6.26 30.02
C THR A 230 88.55 -4.85 29.41
N TYR A 231 87.48 -4.09 29.69
CA TYR A 231 87.26 -2.76 29.11
C TYR A 231 87.37 -1.61 30.12
N GLY A 232 87.70 -1.90 31.37
CA GLY A 232 87.84 -0.89 32.41
C GLY A 232 86.58 -0.07 32.67
N ASN A 233 86.74 1.24 32.80
CA ASN A 233 85.59 2.14 32.77
C ASN A 233 85.01 2.16 31.36
N PHE A 234 83.73 1.83 31.20
CA PHE A 234 83.02 1.93 29.93
C PHE A 234 81.73 2.72 30.08
N SER A 235 81.33 3.37 29.00
CA SER A 235 80.03 4.04 28.84
C SER A 235 79.13 3.22 27.91
N LEU A 236 77.82 3.37 28.08
CA LEU A 236 76.83 2.76 27.22
C LEU A 236 76.25 3.81 26.26
N ALA A 237 75.95 3.42 25.02
CA ALA A 237 75.25 4.28 24.07
C ALA A 237 74.25 3.50 23.21
N THR A 238 73.17 4.16 22.78
CA THR A 238 72.21 3.63 21.81
C THR A 238 72.73 3.79 20.38
N MET A 239 72.31 2.88 19.49
CA MET A 239 72.66 2.97 18.06
C MET A 239 71.75 3.91 17.27
N PHE A 240 70.43 3.89 17.53
CA PHE A 240 69.43 4.68 16.80
C PHE A 240 68.28 5.06 17.73
N PRO A 241 68.00 6.36 17.95
CA PRO A 241 68.89 7.49 17.67
C PRO A 241 70.19 7.37 18.46
N ARG A 242 71.32 7.78 17.89
CA ARG A 242 72.63 7.64 18.54
C ARG A 242 72.71 8.60 19.73
N ARG A 243 72.68 8.07 20.95
CA ARG A 243 72.75 8.84 22.20
C ARG A 243 73.64 8.12 23.20
N GLU A 244 74.58 8.85 23.80
CA GLU A 244 75.39 8.34 24.91
C GLU A 244 74.62 8.52 26.22
N PHE A 245 74.67 7.52 27.11
CA PHE A 245 73.97 7.60 28.39
C PHE A 245 74.77 8.41 29.40
N THR A 246 74.09 9.40 29.99
CA THR A 246 74.62 10.26 31.05
C THR A 246 74.42 9.64 32.43
N LYS A 247 75.03 10.21 33.48
CA LYS A 247 74.88 9.70 34.87
C LYS A 247 73.42 9.72 35.31
N GLU A 248 72.69 10.71 34.85
CA GLU A 248 71.27 10.95 35.10
C GLU A 248 70.38 9.90 34.42
N ASP A 249 70.83 9.33 33.30
CA ASP A 249 70.08 8.28 32.59
C ASP A 249 70.22 6.92 33.26
N TYR A 250 71.31 6.65 33.98
CA TYR A 250 71.47 5.38 34.69
C TYR A 250 70.44 5.18 35.81
N GLY A 251 69.95 6.27 36.41
CA GLY A 251 68.89 6.25 37.42
C GLY A 251 67.47 6.16 36.84
N LYS A 252 67.31 6.32 35.52
CA LYS A 252 66.00 6.23 34.85
C LYS A 252 65.67 4.77 34.52
N LYS A 253 64.37 4.49 34.41
CA LYS A 253 63.86 3.18 34.03
C LYS A 253 64.17 2.89 32.56
N LEU A 254 64.31 1.61 32.23
CA LEU A 254 64.48 1.17 30.85
C LEU A 254 63.30 1.57 29.95
N LEU A 255 62.08 1.65 30.50
CA LEU A 255 60.90 2.15 29.80
C LEU A 255 61.02 3.64 29.42
N ASP A 256 61.45 4.49 30.36
CA ASP A 256 61.57 5.95 30.17
C ASP A 256 62.66 6.32 29.16
N LEU A 257 63.63 5.43 28.98
CA LEU A 257 64.72 5.55 28.01
C LEU A 257 64.37 4.94 26.65
N GLU A 258 63.12 4.46 26.46
CA GLU A 258 62.63 3.82 25.24
C GLU A 258 63.43 2.55 24.88
N LEU A 259 63.92 1.82 25.88
CA LEU A 259 64.68 0.58 25.70
C LEU A 259 63.81 -0.68 25.72
N ALA A 260 62.56 -0.57 26.18
CA ALA A 260 61.55 -1.61 26.10
C ALA A 260 60.76 -1.51 24.78
N PRO A 261 60.38 -2.62 24.12
CA PRO A 261 60.57 -4.02 24.52
C PRO A 261 61.93 -4.61 24.08
N SER A 262 62.66 -3.94 23.20
CA SER A 262 63.96 -4.41 22.71
C SER A 262 64.87 -3.26 22.31
N ALA A 263 66.11 -3.29 22.77
CA ALA A 263 67.11 -2.27 22.48
C ALA A 263 68.47 -2.87 22.17
N SER A 264 69.27 -2.13 21.39
CA SER A 264 70.68 -2.45 21.16
C SER A 264 71.55 -1.32 21.69
N VAL A 265 72.41 -1.68 22.64
CA VAL A 265 73.32 -0.77 23.33
C VAL A 265 74.76 -1.17 23.00
N VAL A 266 75.59 -0.20 22.67
CA VAL A 266 77.02 -0.40 22.40
C VAL A 266 77.82 -0.04 23.65
N LEU A 267 78.79 -0.89 23.96
CA LEU A 267 79.76 -0.66 25.01
C LEU A 267 80.94 0.14 24.45
N LEU A 268 81.14 1.35 24.99
CA LEU A 268 82.22 2.25 24.62
C LEU A 268 83.31 2.21 25.70
N PRO A 269 84.50 1.64 25.43
CA PRO A 269 85.58 1.56 26.41
C PRO A 269 86.19 2.95 26.62
N ALA A 270 86.20 3.42 27.86
CA ALA A 270 86.80 4.69 28.26
C ALA A 270 88.25 4.48 28.74
N GLY A 271 89.10 3.91 27.90
CA GLY A 271 90.57 4.03 27.87
C GLY A 271 91.43 3.77 29.14
N ARG A 272 90.86 3.51 30.32
CA ARG A 272 91.60 3.30 31.58
C ARG A 272 90.96 2.18 32.41
N PRO A 273 91.71 1.14 32.80
CA PRO A 273 91.18 0.04 33.61
C PRO A 273 90.79 0.53 35.02
N ALA A 274 89.60 0.13 35.48
CA ALA A 274 89.16 0.35 36.85
C ALA A 274 89.81 -0.69 37.77
N THR A 275 90.49 -0.25 38.82
CA THR A 275 90.97 -1.11 39.91
C THR A 275 89.78 -1.52 40.76
N ALA A 276 89.14 -2.65 40.42
CA ALA A 276 88.09 -3.26 41.23
C ALA A 276 88.66 -4.39 42.10
N VAL A 277 88.46 -4.29 43.41
CA VAL A 277 88.76 -5.36 44.39
C VAL A 277 87.61 -6.36 44.33
N VAL A 278 87.86 -7.57 43.82
CA VAL A 278 86.86 -8.64 43.80
C VAL A 278 86.78 -9.25 45.20
N GLN A 279 85.68 -9.02 45.92
CA GLN A 279 85.34 -9.81 47.10
C GLN A 279 84.60 -11.07 46.64
N SER A 280 85.29 -12.20 46.60
CA SER A 280 84.68 -13.51 46.43
C SER A 280 84.05 -13.96 47.76
N SER A 281 82.76 -13.66 47.98
CA SER A 281 82.00 -14.26 49.07
C SER A 281 81.40 -15.59 48.61
N SER A 282 82.23 -16.62 48.55
CA SER A 282 81.77 -18.00 48.36
C SER A 282 82.43 -18.90 49.39
N GLY A 283 81.67 -19.29 50.43
CA GLY A 283 81.89 -20.58 51.08
C GLY A 283 82.27 -20.63 52.56
N ASP A 284 82.30 -19.52 53.30
CA ASP A 284 82.74 -19.58 54.71
C ASP A 284 81.80 -20.34 55.66
N PHE A 285 80.53 -20.59 55.29
CA PHE A 285 79.61 -21.29 56.19
C PHE A 285 79.85 -22.81 56.29
N TRP A 286 80.28 -23.47 55.20
CA TRP A 286 80.53 -24.91 55.20
C TRP A 286 81.84 -25.29 55.91
N GLN A 287 82.84 -24.39 55.91
CA GLN A 287 84.11 -24.59 56.62
C GLN A 287 83.90 -24.62 58.14
N PHE A 288 83.09 -23.69 58.66
CA PHE A 288 82.79 -23.61 60.10
C PHE A 288 81.90 -24.79 60.56
N LEU A 289 80.88 -25.17 59.79
CA LEU A 289 80.03 -26.32 60.13
C LEU A 289 80.81 -27.66 60.08
N GLY A 290 81.75 -27.77 59.13
CA GLY A 290 82.67 -28.91 59.05
C GLY A 290 83.56 -29.06 60.29
N THR A 291 84.07 -27.97 60.86
CA THR A 291 84.93 -28.01 62.06
C THR A 291 84.20 -28.39 63.35
N ILE A 292 82.93 -28.00 63.50
CA ILE A 292 82.11 -28.35 64.68
C ILE A 292 81.59 -29.79 64.60
N LEU A 293 81.29 -30.29 63.40
CA LEU A 293 80.75 -31.64 63.20
C LEU A 293 81.84 -32.69 62.91
N TYR A 294 83.10 -32.29 62.69
CA TYR A 294 84.24 -33.18 62.48
C TYR A 294 84.42 -34.25 63.58
N PRO A 295 84.36 -33.96 64.90
CA PRO A 295 84.51 -35.00 65.91
C PRO A 295 83.38 -36.04 65.86
N LEU A 296 82.18 -35.65 65.44
CA LEU A 296 81.02 -36.53 65.32
C LEU A 296 81.08 -37.39 64.04
N ILE A 297 81.53 -36.80 62.93
CA ILE A 297 81.76 -37.50 61.66
C ILE A 297 82.96 -38.45 61.77
N ALA A 298 84.01 -38.10 62.52
CA ALA A 298 85.18 -38.96 62.74
C ALA A 298 84.83 -40.23 63.52
N VAL A 299 83.99 -40.13 64.56
CA VAL A 299 83.46 -41.29 65.29
C VAL A 299 82.55 -42.13 64.39
N TRP A 300 81.68 -41.50 63.59
CA TRP A 300 80.84 -42.22 62.62
C TRP A 300 81.67 -42.95 61.54
N ARG A 301 82.75 -42.33 61.04
CA ARG A 301 83.71 -42.93 60.09
C ARG A 301 84.47 -44.10 60.70
N PHE A 302 84.87 -44.00 61.97
CA PHE A 302 85.53 -45.08 62.70
C PHE A 302 84.60 -46.28 62.90
N ILE A 303 83.33 -46.04 63.27
CA ILE A 303 82.30 -47.07 63.40
C ILE A 303 81.93 -47.67 62.04
N SER A 304 81.80 -46.85 60.98
CA SER A 304 81.46 -47.34 59.64
C SER A 304 82.57 -48.17 59.01
N ASN A 305 83.84 -47.84 59.27
CA ASN A 305 84.98 -48.62 58.79
C ASN A 305 85.20 -49.92 59.57
N PHE A 306 84.61 -50.06 60.76
CA PHE A 306 84.64 -51.30 61.55
C PHE A 306 83.45 -52.23 61.21
N LEU A 307 82.36 -51.71 60.62
CA LEU A 307 81.14 -52.46 60.28
C LEU A 307 80.94 -52.71 58.77
N PHE A 308 81.55 -51.92 57.89
CA PHE A 308 81.46 -52.10 56.44
C PHE A 308 82.85 -52.06 55.79
N THR A 309 83.49 -53.23 55.73
CA THR A 309 84.66 -53.44 54.89
C THR A 309 84.27 -53.25 53.42
N SER A 310 84.94 -52.34 52.72
CA SER A 310 84.89 -52.30 51.26
C SER A 310 86.18 -51.78 50.64
N PRO A 311 86.58 -52.31 49.47
CA PRO A 311 87.90 -52.15 48.88
C PRO A 311 88.01 -50.88 48.00
N PRO A 312 89.24 -50.49 47.60
CA PRO A 312 89.48 -49.24 46.87
C PRO A 312 89.06 -49.30 45.38
N PRO A 313 88.73 -48.14 44.76
CA PRO A 313 88.30 -48.08 43.36
C PRO A 313 89.50 -48.11 42.37
N PRO A 314 89.38 -48.77 41.20
CA PRO A 314 90.37 -48.71 40.14
C PRO A 314 90.19 -47.50 39.19
N GLN A 315 91.33 -47.04 38.68
CA GLN A 315 91.55 -45.95 37.72
C GLN A 315 91.14 -46.29 36.26
N PRO A 316 90.97 -45.30 35.35
CA PRO A 316 90.48 -45.49 33.99
C PRO A 316 91.59 -45.65 32.93
N PRO A 317 91.32 -46.30 31.78
CA PRO A 317 92.13 -46.15 30.55
C PRO A 317 91.25 -45.85 29.30
N PRO A 318 91.80 -45.58 28.09
CA PRO A 318 91.54 -44.33 27.36
C PRO A 318 90.94 -44.50 25.94
N VAL A 319 90.62 -43.32 25.34
CA VAL A 319 90.54 -42.95 23.91
C VAL A 319 90.58 -44.06 22.84
N GLY A 320 89.56 -44.06 21.97
CA GLY A 320 89.57 -44.73 20.65
C GLY A 320 88.76 -43.93 19.62
N ARG A 321 89.35 -43.70 18.45
CA ARG A 321 88.92 -42.84 17.33
C ARG A 321 88.56 -43.74 16.13
N HIS A 322 87.87 -43.15 15.13
CA HIS A 322 87.51 -43.66 13.79
C HIS A 322 86.27 -44.55 13.69
N GLN A 323 85.49 -44.60 12.61
CA GLN A 323 85.24 -43.85 11.36
C GLN A 323 84.41 -44.83 10.51
N GLN A 324 83.44 -44.36 9.72
CA GLN A 324 82.79 -44.97 8.51
C GLN A 324 82.47 -46.48 8.51
N GLU A 325 81.50 -47.04 7.81
CA GLU A 325 80.41 -46.70 6.90
C GLU A 325 79.64 -48.03 6.86
N HIS A 326 78.38 -48.04 6.42
CA HIS A 326 77.93 -48.88 5.31
C HIS A 326 76.42 -48.75 5.15
N ALA A 327 76.08 -48.61 3.87
CA ALA A 327 74.77 -48.35 3.33
C ALA A 327 73.92 -49.61 3.19
N SER A 328 72.66 -49.34 2.80
CA SER A 328 71.73 -50.21 2.06
C SER A 328 70.83 -51.08 2.94
N ALA A 329 69.54 -51.25 2.68
CA ALA A 329 68.61 -50.69 1.71
C ALA A 329 67.21 -51.21 2.06
N ASN A 330 66.22 -50.70 1.32
CA ASN A 330 64.80 -51.07 1.21
C ASN A 330 63.85 -50.19 2.05
N THR A 331 63.12 -49.25 1.44
CA THR A 331 62.01 -49.46 0.47
C THR A 331 60.95 -50.30 1.15
N SER A 332 59.71 -49.89 1.43
CA SER A 332 58.70 -48.99 0.85
C SER A 332 57.56 -49.00 1.90
N SER A 333 56.54 -48.15 1.99
CA SER A 333 55.85 -47.25 1.09
C SER A 333 54.86 -46.46 1.96
N ASN A 334 54.80 -45.16 1.71
CA ASN A 334 53.59 -44.33 1.52
C ASN A 334 52.22 -44.99 1.75
N ALA A 335 51.18 -44.27 2.17
CA ALA A 335 51.02 -42.94 2.72
C ALA A 335 49.55 -42.90 3.14
N ALA A 336 49.27 -42.48 4.37
CA ALA A 336 47.91 -42.21 4.82
C ALA A 336 47.54 -40.77 4.48
N GLU A 337 46.34 -40.62 3.91
CA GLU A 337 45.61 -39.37 3.70
C GLU A 337 45.36 -38.62 5.04
N PRO A 338 45.08 -37.30 5.03
CA PRO A 338 43.67 -36.91 4.98
C PRO A 338 43.32 -35.60 4.25
N SER A 339 42.21 -35.67 3.52
CA SER A 339 41.08 -34.73 3.47
C SER A 339 41.34 -33.21 3.47
N ARG A 340 41.03 -32.57 2.33
CA ARG A 340 40.72 -31.13 2.24
C ARG A 340 39.49 -30.88 1.37
N GLN A 341 38.37 -30.57 2.02
CA GLN A 341 37.25 -29.85 1.42
C GLN A 341 37.49 -28.35 1.56
N ALA A 342 37.68 -27.65 0.43
CA ALA A 342 37.48 -26.20 0.36
C ALA A 342 37.21 -25.76 -1.09
N VAL A 343 35.92 -25.55 -1.34
CA VAL A 343 35.28 -24.64 -2.30
C VAL A 343 36.24 -23.63 -2.96
N ARG A 344 36.39 -23.70 -4.29
CA ARG A 344 36.87 -22.58 -5.12
C ARG A 344 35.81 -22.11 -6.09
N LYS A 345 35.49 -20.83 -5.93
CA LYS A 345 34.59 -19.97 -6.68
C LYS A 345 34.88 -20.01 -8.20
N ARG A 346 33.83 -20.16 -9.01
CA ARG A 346 33.83 -19.62 -10.38
C ARG A 346 33.49 -18.14 -10.31
N VAL A 347 34.36 -17.35 -10.92
CA VAL A 347 34.10 -15.99 -11.38
C VAL A 347 33.04 -16.10 -12.48
N LEU A 348 31.85 -15.55 -12.25
CA LEU A 348 30.91 -15.22 -13.32
C LEU A 348 30.76 -13.71 -13.33
N GLU A 349 31.10 -13.17 -14.48
CA GLU A 349 31.12 -11.79 -14.84
C GLU A 349 29.74 -11.13 -14.69
N LYS A 350 29.81 -9.88 -14.28
CA LYS A 350 28.75 -8.92 -13.98
C LYS A 350 27.83 -8.75 -15.21
N ARG A 351 26.58 -9.23 -15.15
CA ARG A 351 25.53 -8.93 -16.15
C ARG A 351 24.31 -8.36 -15.44
N SER A 352 23.76 -7.31 -16.04
CA SER A 352 22.86 -6.30 -15.53
C SER A 352 21.57 -6.81 -14.84
N GLU A 353 21.24 -6.09 -13.78
CA GLU A 353 19.98 -6.08 -13.04
C GLU A 353 18.78 -5.72 -13.95
N GLU A 354 18.07 -6.71 -14.53
CA GLU A 354 16.83 -6.40 -15.27
C GLU A 354 15.74 -7.49 -15.27
N PHE A 355 15.74 -8.41 -14.30
CA PHE A 355 14.68 -9.43 -14.22
C PHE A 355 14.13 -9.57 -12.80
N LYS A 356 12.83 -9.30 -12.61
CA LYS A 356 12.12 -9.72 -11.40
C LYS A 356 11.68 -11.17 -11.56
N LYS A 357 12.05 -12.02 -10.60
CA LYS A 357 11.75 -13.45 -10.60
C LYS A 357 10.51 -13.73 -9.75
N GLU A 358 9.41 -14.08 -10.40
CA GLU A 358 8.23 -14.68 -9.75
C GLU A 358 8.10 -16.14 -10.21
N GLY A 359 8.57 -17.07 -9.37
CA GLY A 359 8.45 -18.51 -9.63
C GLY A 359 9.25 -19.04 -10.84
N LYS A 360 8.63 -19.93 -11.63
CA LYS A 360 9.23 -20.64 -12.79
C LYS A 360 8.82 -20.05 -14.15
N ILE A 361 8.38 -18.80 -14.21
CA ILE A 361 8.00 -18.14 -15.47
C ILE A 361 8.88 -16.90 -15.63
N TYR A 362 9.56 -16.80 -16.78
CA TYR A 362 10.31 -15.61 -17.16
C TYR A 362 9.43 -14.74 -18.06
N ARG A 363 9.19 -13.49 -17.65
CA ARG A 363 8.57 -12.46 -18.50
C ARG A 363 9.62 -11.39 -18.84
N LEU A 364 9.62 -10.98 -20.10
CA LEU A 364 10.42 -9.86 -20.59
C LEU A 364 9.74 -8.56 -20.13
N ARG A 365 10.51 -7.59 -19.63
CA ARG A 365 9.99 -6.23 -19.36
C ARG A 365 9.62 -5.58 -20.69
N THR A 366 8.34 -5.30 -20.90
CA THR A 366 7.91 -4.23 -21.80
C THR A 366 8.08 -2.91 -21.05
N GLN A 367 8.76 -1.96 -21.67
CA GLN A 367 9.09 -0.64 -21.13
C GLN A 367 7.87 0.30 -21.19
N ASP A 368 6.68 -0.18 -20.81
CA ASP A 368 5.45 0.63 -20.85
C ASP A 368 4.38 0.21 -19.83
N ASP A 369 4.74 -0.60 -18.82
CA ASP A 369 3.80 -1.03 -17.76
C ASP A 369 3.97 -0.17 -16.49
N GLY A 370 4.03 1.15 -16.66
CA GLY A 370 4.09 2.14 -15.58
C GLY A 370 2.95 3.12 -15.69
N ASP A 371 1.97 2.98 -14.80
CA ASP A 371 0.90 3.96 -14.51
C ASP A 371 -0.40 3.89 -15.32
N ASP A 372 -0.90 2.68 -15.62
CA ASP A 372 -2.29 2.50 -16.08
C ASP A 372 -3.18 1.75 -15.06
N ASP A 373 -3.22 2.28 -13.83
CA ASP A 373 -4.27 1.96 -12.85
C ASP A 373 -5.59 2.72 -13.13
N ASN A 374 -5.70 3.38 -14.30
CA ASN A 374 -6.85 4.21 -14.65
C ASN A 374 -7.56 3.79 -15.95
N ASN A 375 -7.43 2.52 -16.33
CA ASN A 375 -8.29 1.88 -17.32
C ASN A 375 -9.74 1.74 -16.82
N THR A 376 -10.44 2.87 -16.79
CA THR A 376 -11.90 2.93 -16.73
C THR A 376 -12.45 2.34 -18.02
N TRP A 377 -12.85 1.07 -17.91
CA TRP A 377 -13.67 0.33 -18.86
C TRP A 377 -14.98 1.09 -19.15
N ASN A 378 -14.93 1.98 -20.12
CA ASN A 378 -16.08 2.60 -20.75
C ASN A 378 -16.58 1.61 -21.82
N GLY A 379 -17.65 0.89 -21.49
CA GLY A 379 -18.32 -0.06 -22.39
C GLY A 379 -19.21 0.62 -23.43
N ASN A 380 -18.73 1.63 -24.15
CA ASN A 380 -19.44 2.20 -25.29
C ASN A 380 -18.47 2.62 -26.41
N SER A 381 -18.02 1.65 -27.20
CA SER A 381 -17.42 1.89 -28.50
C SER A 381 -18.15 1.05 -29.56
N THR A 382 -19.30 1.57 -29.99
CA THR A 382 -19.86 1.22 -31.30
C THR A 382 -19.13 2.05 -32.35
N GLN A 383 -18.05 1.50 -32.90
CA GLN A 383 -17.37 2.05 -34.07
C GLN A 383 -18.09 1.52 -35.32
N GLN A 384 -18.96 2.33 -35.91
CA GLN A 384 -19.41 2.18 -37.29
C GLN A 384 -18.77 3.30 -38.11
N MET A 385 -17.82 2.92 -38.97
CA MET A 385 -17.70 3.40 -40.34
C MET A 385 -17.14 2.26 -41.19
#